data_AF-A0A0F3GR27-F1
#
_entry.id   AF-A0A0F3GR27-F1
#
_cell.length_a   1.000
_cell.length_b   1.000
_cell.length_c   1.000
_cell.angle_alpha   90.00
_cell.angle_beta   90.00
_cell.angle_gamma   90.00
#
_symmetry.space_group_name_H-M   'P 1'
#
loop_
_entity.id
_entity.type
_entity.pdbx_description
1 polymer ?
#
loop_
_entity_poly.entity_id
_entity_poly.type
_entity_poly.pdbx_seq_one_letter_code
_entity_poly.pdbx_strand_id
1 'polypeptide(L)' 'VMKILAKAKTLTTFFSECVGKQIIPMLASTFIEEDIINLATSNGLHVVAYREWEYLDILNFDAINDKNKD' A
#
# COMPACT_ATOMS: atom_id res chain seq x y z
N VAL A 1 -6.21 -6.50 -5.44
CA VAL A 1 -4.99 -5.66 -5.50
C VAL A 1 -4.81 -4.93 -6.84
N MET A 2 -4.74 -5.61 -8.00
CA MET A 2 -4.48 -4.95 -9.30
C MET A 2 -5.38 -3.75 -9.65
N LYS A 3 -6.69 -3.83 -9.36
CA LYS A 3 -7.63 -2.71 -9.61
C LYS A 3 -7.28 -1.45 -8.82
N ILE A 4 -6.73 -1.59 -7.61
CA ILE A 4 -6.37 -0.46 -6.74
C ILE A 4 -5.18 0.29 -7.34
N LEU A 5 -4.11 -0.45 -7.71
CA LEU A 5 -2.92 0.12 -8.31
C LEU A 5 -3.22 0.82 -9.65
N ALA A 6 -4.08 0.22 -10.48
CA ALA A 6 -4.52 0.84 -11.72
C ALA A 6 -5.29 2.14 -11.49
N LYS A 7 -6.21 2.16 -10.52
CA LYS A 7 -7.00 3.34 -10.18
C LYS A 7 -6.16 4.45 -9.53
N ALA A 8 -5.11 4.10 -8.77
CA ALA A 8 -4.20 5.09 -8.19
C ALA A 8 -3.48 5.91 -9.28
N LYS A 9 -3.12 5.28 -10.41
CA LYS A 9 -2.48 5.97 -11.55
C LYS A 9 -3.39 7.01 -12.20
N THR A 10 -4.71 6.85 -12.12
CA THR A 10 -5.65 7.82 -12.72
C THR A 10 -5.84 9.07 -11.86
N LEU A 11 -5.34 9.10 -10.62
CA LEU A 11 -5.54 10.24 -9.72
C LEU A 11 -4.97 11.54 -10.30
N THR A 12 -3.83 11.49 -10.97
CA THR A 12 -3.21 12.67 -11.61
C THR A 12 -4.06 13.29 -12.71
N THR A 13 -4.99 12.52 -13.31
CA THR A 13 -5.95 13.02 -14.29
C THR A 13 -7.06 13.85 -13.66
N PHE A 14 -7.45 13.54 -12.42
CA PHE A 14 -8.58 14.17 -11.73
C PHE A 14 -8.14 15.22 -10.70
N PHE A 15 -6.93 15.07 -10.16
CA PHE A 15 -6.40 15.85 -9.05
C PHE A 15 -5.09 16.50 -9.46
N SER A 16 -5.15 17.79 -9.76
CA SER A 16 -3.98 18.59 -10.19
C SER A 16 -2.86 18.60 -9.15
N GLU A 17 -3.21 18.51 -7.87
CA GLU A 17 -2.27 18.45 -6.74
C GLU A 17 -1.44 17.16 -6.72
N CYS A 18 -1.84 16.13 -7.47
CA CYS A 18 -1.10 14.88 -7.63
C CYS A 18 -0.10 14.93 -8.80
N VAL A 19 -0.20 15.91 -9.70
CA VAL A 19 0.68 16.03 -10.87
C VAL A 19 2.11 16.24 -10.41
N GLY A 20 3.03 15.43 -10.95
CA GLY A 20 4.46 15.47 -10.59
C GLY A 20 4.80 14.90 -9.21
N LYS A 21 3.81 14.39 -8.46
CA LYS A 21 4.05 13.73 -7.17
C LYS A 21 4.08 12.22 -7.33
N GLN A 22 4.90 11.56 -6.51
CA GLN A 22 4.84 10.12 -6.35
C GLN A 22 3.58 9.75 -5.57
N ILE A 23 2.74 8.89 -6.15
CA ILE A 23 1.52 8.38 -5.52
C ILE A 23 1.80 6.96 -5.03
N ILE A 24 1.74 6.78 -3.71
CA ILE A 24 1.95 5.49 -3.05
C ILE A 24 0.59 5.05 -2.45
N PRO A 25 -0.17 4.18 -3.15
CA PRO A 25 -1.42 3.67 -2.60
C PRO A 25 -1.14 2.72 -1.43
N MET A 26 -1.98 2.79 -0.40
CA MET A 26 -1.92 1.90 0.77
C MET A 26 -3.31 1.31 1.02
N LEU A 27 -3.38 0.02 1.34
CA LEU A 27 -4.59 -0.63 1.84
C LEU A 27 -4.65 -0.45 3.36
N ALA A 28 -5.56 0.40 3.83
CA ALA A 28 -5.76 0.64 5.25
C ALA A 28 -6.94 -0.18 5.80
N SER A 29 -6.75 -0.81 6.96
CA SER A 29 -7.81 -1.49 7.71
C SER A 29 -7.54 -1.40 9.21
N THR A 30 -8.56 -1.62 10.05
CA THR A 30 -8.35 -1.76 11.50
C THR A 30 -7.70 -3.10 11.84
N PHE A 31 -8.16 -4.16 11.19
CA PHE A 31 -7.64 -5.52 11.27
C PHE A 31 -7.54 -6.11 9.85
N ILE A 32 -6.53 -6.93 9.59
CA ILE A 32 -6.31 -7.53 8.28
C ILE A 32 -5.67 -8.92 8.44
N GLU A 33 -6.12 -9.86 7.62
CA GLU A 33 -5.60 -11.23 7.62
C GLU A 33 -4.22 -11.31 6.93
N GLU A 34 -3.37 -12.21 7.41
CA GLU A 34 -2.00 -12.39 6.91
C GLU A 34 -1.95 -12.73 5.41
N ASP A 35 -2.89 -13.55 4.93
CA ASP A 35 -3.01 -13.89 3.50
C ASP A 35 -3.21 -12.66 2.62
N ILE A 36 -3.94 -11.66 3.11
CA ILE A 36 -4.13 -10.38 2.41
C ILE A 36 -2.85 -9.55 2.44
N ILE A 37 -2.11 -9.56 3.55
CA ILE A 37 -0.78 -8.91 3.65
C ILE A 37 0.18 -9.52 2.64
N ASN A 38 0.24 -10.85 2.55
CA ASN A 38 1.11 -11.58 1.63
C ASN A 38 0.73 -11.29 0.16
N LEU A 39 -0.57 -11.31 -0.15
CA LEU A 39 -1.07 -10.94 -1.48
C LEU A 39 -0.75 -9.48 -1.83
N ALA A 40 -0.90 -8.54 -0.90
CA ALA A 40 -0.56 -7.14 -1.12
C ALA A 40 0.95 -6.95 -1.35
N THR A 41 1.77 -7.59 -0.52
CA THR A 41 3.25 -7.54 -0.59
C THR A 41 3.78 -8.09 -1.91
N SER A 42 3.30 -9.26 -2.35
CA SER A 42 3.68 -9.83 -3.65
C SER A 42 3.35 -8.90 -4.83
N ASN A 43 2.37 -8.03 -4.68
CA ASN A 43 1.94 -7.04 -5.68
C ASN A 43 2.50 -5.63 -5.45
N GLY A 44 3.35 -5.41 -4.43
CA GLY A 44 3.92 -4.10 -4.11
C GLY A 44 2.92 -3.08 -3.57
N LEU A 45 1.81 -3.54 -2.97
CA LEU A 45 0.84 -2.67 -2.30
C LEU A 45 1.13 -2.64 -0.80
N HIS A 46 1.38 -1.46 -0.25
CA HIS A 46 1.56 -1.29 1.19
C HIS A 46 0.25 -1.55 1.94
N VAL A 47 0.35 -2.13 3.12
CA VAL A 47 -0.77 -2.39 4.02
C VAL A 47 -0.56 -1.63 5.32
N VAL A 48 -1.58 -0.91 5.75
CA VAL A 48 -1.60 -0.17 7.02
C VAL A 48 -2.69 -0.76 7.91
N ALA A 49 -2.33 -1.17 9.11
CA ALA A 49 -3.31 -1.55 10.14
C ALA A 49 -2.73 -1.36 11.54
N TYR A 50 -3.56 -1.60 12.57
CA TYR A 50 -3.10 -1.54 13.95
C TYR A 50 -2.13 -2.70 14.25
N ARG A 51 -0.97 -2.37 14.82
CA ARG A 51 -0.11 -3.33 15.50
C ARG A 51 -0.47 -3.32 16.98
N GLU A 52 -0.82 -4.50 17.51
CA GLU A 52 -1.15 -4.71 18.93
C GLU A 52 -2.23 -3.77 19.50
N TRP A 53 -3.08 -3.19 18.63
CA TRP A 53 -4.05 -2.13 18.98
C TRP A 53 -3.45 -0.85 19.57
N GLU A 54 -2.12 -0.68 19.51
CA GLU A 54 -1.42 0.47 20.11
C GLU A 54 -1.21 1.60 19.10
N TYR A 55 -0.82 1.27 17.87
CA TYR A 55 -0.53 2.25 16.83
C TYR A 55 -0.76 1.70 15.43
N LEU A 56 -0.99 2.61 14.47
CA LEU A 56 -1.04 2.27 13.05
C LEU A 56 0.37 2.11 12.49
N ASP A 57 0.60 1.01 11.78
CA ASP A 57 1.90 0.66 11.21
C ASP A 57 1.75 0.19 9.75
N ILE A 58 2.81 0.37 8.95
CA ILE A 58 2.89 -0.19 7.60
C ILE A 58 3.44 -1.61 7.74
N LEU A 59 2.53 -2.59 7.80
CA LEU A 59 2.86 -3.97 8.20
C LEU A 59 3.87 -4.68 7.29
N ASN A 60 3.98 -4.26 6.03
CA ASN A 60 4.83 -4.86 5.02
C ASN A 60 5.86 -3.90 4.42
N PHE A 61 6.25 -2.86 5.16
CA PHE A 61 7.22 -1.86 4.69
C PHE A 61 8.56 -2.49 4.31
N ASP A 62 9.17 -3.24 5.24
CA ASP A 62 10.48 -3.87 5.02
C ASP A 62 10.42 -4.92 3.90
N ALA A 63 9.39 -5.76 3.90
CA ALA A 63 9.21 -6.81 2.90
C ALA A 63 9.10 -6.25 1.47
N ILE A 64 8.44 -5.10 1.28
CA ILE A 64 8.39 -4.43 -0.02
C ILE A 64 9.75 -3.82 -0.38
N ASN A 65 10.43 -3.20 0.59
CA ASN A 65 11.74 -2.57 0.33
C ASN A 65 12.82 -3.58 -0.02
N ASP A 66 12.84 -4.74 0.63
CA ASP A 66 13.82 -5.79 0.32
C ASP A 66 13.58 -6.37 -1.07
N LYS A 67 12.32 -6.58 -1.47
CA LYS A 67 11.98 -6.99 -2.84
C LYS A 67 12.44 -6.00 -3.91
N ASN A 68 12.46 -4.70 -3.60
CA ASN A 68 12.86 -3.67 -4.56
C ASN A 68 14.39 -3.51 -4.69
N LYS A 69 15.18 -4.22 -3.86
CA LYS A 69 16.65 -4.22 -3.93
C LYS A 69 17.20 -5.32 -4.86
N ASP A 70 16.39 -6.33 -5.18
CA ASP A 70 16.69 -7.43 -6.11
C ASP A 70 16.35 -7.06 -7.56
#